data_AF-A0A1G9NDF0-F1
#
_entry.id   AF-A0A1G9NDF0-F1
#
_cell.length_a   1.000
_cell.length_b   1.000
_cell.length_c   1.000
_cell.angle_alpha   90.00
_cell.angle_beta   90.00
_cell.angle_gamma   90.00
#
_symmetry.space_group_name_H-M   'P 1'
#
loop_
_entity.id
_entity.type
_entity.pdbx_description
1 polymer ?
#
loop_
_entity_poly.entity_id
_entity_poly.type
_entity_poly.pdbx_seq_one_letter_code
_entity_poly.pdbx_strand_id
1 'polypeptide(L)'
;MFSGRKSADKLRDQIDAADLAVASAMAAIFEDDVVAARKALAAAPKTHFADMGWKVDLATAMIELKTGRHKQGIQKLISVCSRLDDTSMGRDDKNYLRLYALYRASEASKGGKAPMEMRILVEDFRFDHTMVTPLLRKDFPLKKMDDAEIAPPPPPPPAIPLVES
;
A
#
# COMPACT_ATOMS: atom_id res chain seq x y z
N MET A 1 36.35 -16.65 2.50
CA MET A 1 35.41 -15.51 2.52
C MET A 1 34.16 -15.72 1.62
N PHE A 2 33.67 -16.96 1.43
CA PHE A 2 32.61 -17.28 0.45
C PHE A 2 31.18 -17.44 1.05
N SER A 3 31.04 -17.44 2.38
CA SER A 3 29.76 -17.70 3.07
C SER A 3 28.79 -16.50 3.03
N GLY A 4 29.31 -15.27 3.17
CA GLY A 4 28.48 -14.06 3.26
C GLY A 4 27.74 -13.68 1.96
N ARG A 5 28.28 -14.06 0.79
CA ARG A 5 27.62 -13.81 -0.50
C ARG A 5 26.39 -14.70 -0.67
N LYS A 6 26.51 -16.00 -0.38
CA LYS A 6 25.39 -16.95 -0.44
C LYS A 6 24.24 -16.59 0.51
N SER A 7 24.55 -16.05 1.69
CA SER A 7 23.52 -15.59 2.63
C SER A 7 22.85 -14.29 2.17
N ALA A 8 23.61 -13.37 1.58
CA ALA A 8 23.07 -12.11 1.05
C ALA A 8 22.19 -12.34 -0.18
N ASP A 9 22.59 -13.23 -1.08
CA ASP A 9 21.81 -13.58 -2.26
C ASP A 9 20.50 -14.27 -1.86
N LYS A 10 20.56 -15.21 -0.91
CA LYS A 10 19.35 -15.84 -0.36
C LYS A 10 18.40 -14.84 0.30
N LEU A 11 18.92 -13.83 0.99
CA LEU A 11 18.10 -12.78 1.60
C LEU A 11 17.42 -11.94 0.51
N ARG A 12 18.13 -11.59 -0.57
CA ARG A 12 17.54 -10.88 -1.72
C ARG A 12 16.43 -11.71 -2.36
N ASP A 13 16.67 -12.99 -2.63
CA ASP A 13 15.66 -13.89 -3.20
C ASP A 13 14.41 -13.97 -2.30
N GLN A 14 14.59 -13.97 -0.98
CA GLN A 14 13.48 -13.94 -0.02
C GLN A 14 12.72 -12.61 -0.05
N ILE A 15 13.43 -11.49 -0.16
CA ILE A 15 12.82 -10.16 -0.29
C ILE A 15 12.01 -10.09 -1.57
N ASP A 16 12.57 -10.51 -2.70
CA ASP A 16 11.91 -10.49 -4.01
C ASP A 16 10.69 -11.41 -4.04
N ALA A 17 10.79 -12.60 -3.45
CA ALA A 17 9.66 -13.52 -3.33
C ALA A 17 8.54 -12.98 -2.44
N ALA A 18 8.88 -12.33 -1.32
CA ALA A 18 7.89 -11.68 -0.46
C ALA A 18 7.23 -10.49 -1.18
N ASP A 19 8.00 -9.71 -1.94
CA ASP A 19 7.50 -8.58 -2.71
C ASP A 19 6.48 -9.04 -3.77
N LEU A 20 6.83 -10.06 -4.55
CA LEU A 20 5.98 -10.63 -5.57
C LEU A 20 4.69 -11.23 -4.98
N ALA A 21 4.80 -11.93 -3.85
CA ALA A 21 3.65 -12.50 -3.16
C ALA A 21 2.68 -11.40 -2.68
N VAL A 22 3.21 -10.29 -2.15
CA VAL A 22 2.38 -9.15 -1.76
C VAL A 22 1.75 -8.47 -2.97
N ALA A 23 2.51 -8.19 -4.02
CA ALA A 23 1.99 -7.56 -5.23
C ALA A 23 0.83 -8.38 -5.82
N SER A 24 1.01 -9.70 -5.90
CA SER A 24 -0.03 -10.63 -6.35
C SER A 24 -1.25 -10.65 -5.43
N ALA A 25 -1.03 -10.61 -4.12
CA ALA A 25 -2.13 -10.56 -3.14
C ALA A 25 -2.92 -9.25 -3.23
N MET A 26 -2.25 -8.10 -3.35
CA MET A 26 -2.88 -6.79 -3.46
C MET A 26 -3.67 -6.65 -4.77
N ALA A 27 -3.13 -7.17 -5.89
CA ALA A 27 -3.87 -7.23 -7.15
C ALA A 27 -5.15 -8.05 -7.03
N ALA A 28 -5.09 -9.24 -6.43
CA ALA A 28 -6.27 -10.07 -6.20
C ALA A 28 -7.29 -9.40 -5.24
N ILE A 29 -6.85 -8.66 -4.23
CA ILE A 29 -7.74 -7.88 -3.35
C ILE A 29 -8.49 -6.78 -4.13
N PHE A 30 -7.82 -6.17 -5.11
CA PHE A 30 -8.42 -5.17 -5.98
C PHE A 30 -9.52 -5.78 -6.87
N GLU A 31 -9.30 -7.00 -7.36
CA GLU A 31 -10.27 -7.78 -8.14
C GLU A 31 -11.34 -8.50 -7.31
N ASP A 32 -11.42 -8.22 -6.00
CA ASP A 32 -12.33 -8.89 -5.06
C ASP A 32 -12.10 -10.41 -4.88
N ASP A 33 -10.98 -10.96 -5.40
CA ASP A 33 -10.59 -12.36 -5.23
C ASP A 33 -9.75 -12.57 -3.95
N VAL A 34 -10.46 -12.70 -2.84
CA VAL A 34 -9.86 -13.00 -1.53
C VAL A 34 -9.14 -14.35 -1.50
N VAL A 35 -9.61 -15.35 -2.26
CA VAL A 35 -9.04 -16.70 -2.23
C VAL A 35 -7.67 -16.69 -2.90
N ALA A 36 -7.56 -16.07 -4.08
CA ALA A 36 -6.29 -15.84 -4.74
C ALA A 36 -5.36 -14.98 -3.88
N ALA A 37 -5.87 -13.93 -3.22
CA ALA A 37 -5.06 -13.09 -2.34
C ALA A 37 -4.42 -13.87 -1.19
N ARG A 38 -5.20 -14.74 -0.52
CA ARG A 38 -4.69 -15.61 0.54
C ARG A 38 -3.67 -16.61 0.03
N LYS A 39 -3.94 -17.22 -1.13
CA LYS A 39 -3.04 -18.20 -1.75
C LYS A 39 -1.71 -17.56 -2.13
N ALA A 40 -1.74 -16.37 -2.72
CA ALA A 40 -0.54 -15.61 -3.08
C ALA A 40 0.27 -15.25 -1.82
N LEU A 41 -0.37 -14.70 -0.79
CA LEU A 41 0.33 -14.29 0.43
C LEU A 41 0.89 -15.49 1.23
N ALA A 42 0.25 -16.66 1.16
CA ALA A 42 0.76 -17.88 1.79
C ALA A 42 2.07 -18.39 1.16
N ALA A 43 2.39 -17.97 -0.07
CA ALA A 43 3.67 -18.26 -0.71
C ALA A 43 4.80 -17.32 -0.24
N ALA A 44 4.49 -16.25 0.50
CA ALA A 44 5.50 -15.33 1.00
C ALA A 44 6.44 -16.04 2.00
N PRO A 45 7.77 -15.92 1.84
CA PRO A 45 8.71 -16.47 2.82
C PRO A 45 8.58 -15.74 4.17
N LYS A 46 8.96 -16.43 5.24
CA LYS A 46 9.08 -15.80 6.56
C LYS A 46 10.31 -14.90 6.58
N THR A 47 10.09 -13.59 6.63
CA THR A 47 11.13 -12.56 6.71
C THR A 47 11.03 -11.81 8.03
N HIS A 48 12.12 -11.17 8.47
CA HIS A 48 12.03 -10.23 9.59
C HIS A 48 11.11 -9.05 9.23
N PHE A 49 10.52 -8.45 10.26
CA PHE A 49 9.62 -7.31 10.08
C PHE A 49 10.31 -6.16 9.34
N ALA A 50 11.56 -5.84 9.72
CA ALA A 50 12.33 -4.73 9.16
C ALA A 50 12.65 -4.89 7.66
N ASP A 51 12.75 -6.14 7.17
CA ASP A 51 13.07 -6.43 5.77
C ASP A 51 11.81 -6.35 4.91
N MET A 52 10.89 -7.31 5.07
CA MET A 52 9.65 -7.42 4.28
C MET A 52 8.43 -7.85 5.08
N GLY A 53 8.60 -8.21 6.36
CA GLY A 53 7.49 -8.66 7.20
C GLY A 53 6.42 -7.57 7.39
N TRP A 54 6.82 -6.30 7.43
CA TRP A 54 5.89 -5.17 7.47
C TRP A 54 4.93 -5.17 6.27
N LYS A 55 5.43 -5.50 5.08
CA LYS A 55 4.68 -5.47 3.82
C LYS A 55 3.68 -6.63 3.74
N VAL A 56 4.14 -7.83 4.13
CA VAL A 56 3.30 -9.02 4.27
C VAL A 56 2.21 -8.80 5.33
N ASP A 57 2.55 -8.18 6.45
CA ASP A 57 1.60 -7.91 7.52
C ASP A 57 0.53 -6.89 7.11
N LEU A 58 0.91 -5.87 6.34
CA LEU A 58 0.01 -4.89 5.77
C LEU A 58 -0.96 -5.53 4.77
N ALA A 59 -0.46 -6.35 3.84
CA ALA A 59 -1.30 -7.09 2.89
C ALA A 59 -2.28 -8.04 3.62
N THR A 60 -1.82 -8.70 4.68
CA THR A 60 -2.70 -9.53 5.53
C THR A 60 -3.83 -8.68 6.12
N ALA A 61 -3.52 -7.49 6.63
CA ALA A 61 -4.52 -6.58 7.18
C ALA A 61 -5.59 -6.21 6.13
N MET A 62 -5.18 -6.05 4.86
CA MET A 62 -6.12 -5.78 3.76
C MET A 62 -7.06 -6.95 3.48
N ILE A 63 -6.55 -8.19 3.53
CA ILE A 63 -7.39 -9.39 3.44
C ILE A 63 -8.41 -9.45 4.60
N GLU A 64 -7.97 -9.12 5.82
CA GLU A 64 -8.85 -9.07 6.99
C GLU A 64 -9.98 -8.04 6.80
N LEU A 65 -9.66 -6.83 6.34
CA LEU A 65 -10.66 -5.80 6.06
C LEU A 65 -11.62 -6.24 4.95
N LYS A 66 -11.09 -6.77 3.84
CA LYS A 66 -11.88 -7.23 2.68
C LYS A 66 -12.85 -8.36 3.04
N THR A 67 -12.50 -9.20 4.01
CA THR A 67 -13.35 -10.30 4.51
C THR A 67 -14.34 -9.89 5.60
N GLY A 68 -14.51 -8.59 5.86
CA GLY A 68 -15.43 -8.11 6.89
C GLY A 68 -14.89 -8.26 8.33
N ARG A 69 -13.66 -8.77 8.51
CA ARG A 69 -13.00 -8.90 9.82
C ARG A 69 -12.35 -7.59 10.23
N HIS A 70 -13.13 -6.51 10.23
CA HIS A 70 -12.65 -5.13 10.38
C HIS A 70 -11.84 -4.92 11.66
N LYS A 71 -12.28 -5.48 12.80
CA LYS A 71 -11.55 -5.37 14.07
C LYS A 71 -10.14 -5.97 13.97
N GLN A 72 -10.01 -7.15 13.36
CA GLN A 72 -8.72 -7.84 13.21
C GLN A 72 -7.82 -7.09 12.23
N GLY A 73 -8.36 -6.66 11.09
CA GLY A 73 -7.60 -5.88 10.11
C GLY A 73 -7.11 -4.54 10.67
N ILE A 74 -7.96 -3.81 11.39
CA ILE A 74 -7.60 -2.54 12.04
C ILE A 74 -6.51 -2.74 13.09
N GLN A 75 -6.63 -3.76 13.96
CA GLN A 75 -5.59 -4.06 14.94
C GLN A 75 -4.24 -4.37 14.28
N LYS A 76 -4.27 -5.09 13.16
CA LYS A 76 -3.07 -5.42 12.39
C LYS A 76 -2.46 -4.17 11.75
N LEU A 77 -3.28 -3.27 11.20
CA LEU A 77 -2.82 -1.98 10.70
C LEU A 77 -2.11 -1.16 11.78
N ILE A 78 -2.69 -1.07 12.99
CA ILE A 78 -2.09 -0.34 14.12
C ILE A 78 -0.73 -0.95 14.45
N SER A 79 -0.65 -2.28 14.54
CA SER A 79 0.59 -2.99 14.85
C SER A 79 1.69 -2.80 13.80
N VAL A 80 1.33 -2.71 12.52
CA VAL A 80 2.30 -2.42 11.44
C VAL A 80 2.78 -0.99 11.59
N CYS A 81 1.85 -0.03 11.67
CA CYS A 81 2.17 1.40 11.73
C CYS A 81 3.00 1.80 12.95
N SER A 82 2.81 1.14 14.09
CA SER A 82 3.59 1.37 15.32
C SER A 82 5.03 0.87 15.22
N ARG A 83 5.33 -0.02 14.27
CA ARG A 83 6.64 -0.66 14.11
C ARG A 83 7.39 -0.21 12.87
N LEU A 84 6.80 0.67 12.06
CA LEU A 84 7.48 1.19 10.85
C LEU A 84 8.82 1.86 11.19
N ASP A 85 9.00 2.38 12.40
CA ASP A 85 10.26 2.97 12.83
C ASP A 85 11.39 1.93 13.01
N ASP A 86 11.07 0.64 13.15
CA ASP A 86 12.01 -0.48 13.15
C ASP A 86 12.61 -0.75 11.74
N THR A 87 12.03 -0.17 10.69
CA THR A 87 12.47 -0.37 9.29
C THR A 87 13.49 0.69 8.88
N SER A 88 14.31 0.37 7.88
CA SER A 88 15.24 1.32 7.24
C SER A 88 14.57 2.25 6.22
N MET A 89 13.24 2.27 6.13
CA MET A 89 12.50 3.09 5.16
C MET A 89 12.72 4.59 5.41
N GLY A 90 12.59 5.39 4.34
CA GLY A 90 12.60 6.85 4.47
C GLY A 90 11.41 7.36 5.29
N ARG A 91 11.56 8.56 5.88
CA ARG A 91 10.47 9.21 6.64
C ARG A 91 9.21 9.34 5.80
N ASP A 92 9.34 9.72 4.53
CA ASP A 92 8.21 9.94 3.63
C ASP A 92 7.45 8.64 3.33
N ASP A 93 8.17 7.54 3.11
CA ASP A 93 7.58 6.21 2.92
C ASP A 93 6.81 5.74 4.17
N LYS A 94 7.40 5.91 5.36
CA LYS A 94 6.74 5.56 6.63
C LYS A 94 5.45 6.38 6.81
N ASN A 95 5.51 7.69 6.57
CA ASN A 95 4.37 8.58 6.70
C ASN A 95 3.28 8.27 5.65
N TYR A 96 3.68 7.95 4.42
CA TYR A 96 2.76 7.48 3.39
C TYR A 96 1.99 6.23 3.82
N LEU A 97 2.68 5.22 4.33
CA LEU A 97 2.05 3.96 4.76
C LEU A 97 1.10 4.14 5.95
N ARG A 98 1.44 5.01 6.90
CA ARG A 98 0.53 5.31 8.01
C ARG A 98 -0.70 6.10 7.53
N LEU A 99 -0.57 7.01 6.58
CA LEU A 99 -1.71 7.67 5.94
C LEU A 99 -2.59 6.67 5.18
N TYR A 100 -1.98 5.74 4.44
CA TYR A 100 -2.68 4.65 3.78
C TYR A 100 -3.50 3.82 4.78
N ALA A 101 -2.87 3.39 5.87
CA ALA A 101 -3.53 2.64 6.93
C ALA A 101 -4.69 3.41 7.58
N LEU A 102 -4.53 4.72 7.79
CA LEU A 102 -5.60 5.58 8.31
C LEU A 102 -6.83 5.61 7.40
N TYR A 103 -6.63 5.74 6.09
CA TYR A 103 -7.73 5.73 5.13
C TYR A 103 -8.44 4.39 5.13
N ARG A 104 -7.70 3.28 5.06
CA ARG A 104 -8.29 1.92 5.09
C ARG A 104 -9.03 1.63 6.40
N ALA A 105 -8.48 2.08 7.54
CA ALA A 105 -9.15 1.96 8.84
C ALA A 105 -10.41 2.83 8.93
N SER A 106 -10.42 4.01 8.31
CA SER A 106 -11.60 4.88 8.28
C SER A 106 -12.72 4.29 7.44
N GLU A 107 -12.38 3.76 6.26
CA GLU A 107 -13.33 3.06 5.37
C GLU A 107 -13.98 1.84 6.04
N ALA A 108 -13.19 1.06 6.80
CA ALA A 108 -13.69 -0.13 7.48
C ALA A 108 -14.47 0.16 8.79
N SER A 109 -14.34 1.38 9.35
CA SER A 109 -15.01 1.77 10.58
C SER A 109 -16.46 2.17 10.34
N LYS A 110 -17.38 1.72 11.21
CA LYS A 110 -18.83 2.00 11.11
C LYS A 110 -19.20 3.49 11.06
N GLY A 111 -18.34 4.38 11.59
CA GLY A 111 -18.55 5.83 11.61
C GLY A 111 -17.70 6.62 10.62
N GLY A 112 -17.02 5.95 9.68
CA GLY A 112 -16.12 6.61 8.72
C GLY A 112 -14.88 7.26 9.36
N LYS A 113 -14.61 6.94 10.63
CA LYS A 113 -13.50 7.49 11.42
C LYS A 113 -12.60 6.37 11.90
N ALA A 114 -11.30 6.48 11.60
CA ALA A 114 -10.31 5.57 12.14
C ALA A 114 -10.26 5.62 13.69
N PRO A 115 -9.84 4.53 14.35
CA PRO A 115 -9.60 4.50 15.79
C PRO A 115 -8.63 5.59 16.25
N MET A 116 -8.70 5.95 17.53
CA MET A 116 -7.84 6.99 18.10
C MET A 116 -6.35 6.65 17.98
N GLU A 117 -6.02 5.39 18.22
CA GLU A 117 -4.64 4.87 18.15
C GLU A 117 -4.04 5.10 16.76
N MET A 118 -4.84 4.89 15.71
CA MET A 118 -4.40 5.19 14.34
C MET A 118 -4.26 6.70 14.13
N ARG A 119 -5.17 7.51 14.67
CA ARG A 119 -5.14 8.97 14.52
C ARG A 119 -3.91 9.61 15.17
N ILE A 120 -3.47 9.12 16.31
CA ILE A 120 -2.25 9.59 16.99
C ILE A 120 -1.01 9.31 16.14
N LEU A 121 -0.96 8.16 15.45
CA LEU A 121 0.15 7.82 14.55
C LEU A 121 0.25 8.74 13.32
N VAL A 122 -0.76 9.59 13.08
CA VAL A 122 -0.86 10.47 11.91
C VAL A 122 -0.83 11.97 12.22
N GLU A 123 -0.75 12.34 13.49
CA GLU A 123 -1.05 13.70 13.97
C GLU A 123 -0.10 14.78 13.39
N ASP A 124 1.16 14.43 13.07
CA ASP A 124 2.18 15.33 12.54
C ASP A 124 2.58 15.05 11.07
N PHE A 125 1.65 14.56 10.24
CA PHE A 125 2.00 14.20 8.85
C PHE A 125 2.39 15.37 7.98
N ARG A 126 3.70 15.46 7.76
CA ARG A 126 4.28 16.11 6.60
C ARG A 126 5.23 15.12 5.95
N PHE A 127 5.00 14.88 4.68
CA PHE A 127 5.90 14.12 3.83
C PHE A 127 5.80 14.65 2.40
N ASP A 128 6.90 14.51 1.66
CA ASP A 128 6.94 14.88 0.25
C ASP A 128 6.52 13.69 -0.60
N HIS A 129 5.39 13.83 -1.32
CA HIS A 129 4.87 12.79 -2.20
C HIS A 129 5.83 12.41 -3.34
N THR A 130 6.73 13.32 -3.73
CA THR A 130 7.74 13.05 -4.76
C THR A 130 8.86 12.14 -4.24
N MET A 131 9.10 12.16 -2.93
CA MET A 131 10.09 11.34 -2.24
C MET A 131 9.57 9.95 -1.86
N VAL A 132 8.27 9.68 -2.07
CA VAL A 132 7.67 8.36 -1.81
C VAL A 132 8.04 7.38 -2.92
N THR A 133 8.61 6.24 -2.50
CA THR A 133 9.00 5.14 -3.36
C THR A 133 7.83 4.73 -4.28
N PRO A 134 7.99 4.77 -5.62
CA PRO A 134 6.90 4.50 -6.56
C PRO A 134 6.22 3.14 -6.37
N LEU A 135 6.97 2.11 -5.97
CA LEU A 135 6.43 0.78 -5.70
C LEU A 135 5.43 0.78 -4.53
N LEU A 136 5.65 1.59 -3.48
CA LEU A 136 4.68 1.70 -2.39
C LEU A 136 3.35 2.29 -2.86
N ARG A 137 3.42 3.27 -3.77
CA ARG A 137 2.22 3.90 -4.35
C ARG A 137 1.45 2.95 -5.25
N LYS A 138 2.15 2.05 -5.93
CA LYS A 138 1.56 1.00 -6.76
C LYS A 138 0.84 -0.05 -5.90
N ASP A 139 1.51 -0.57 -4.88
CA ASP A 139 0.97 -1.69 -4.10
C ASP A 139 -0.04 -1.24 -3.03
N PHE A 140 0.11 -0.02 -2.50
CA PHE A 140 -0.74 0.54 -1.46
C PHE A 140 -1.27 1.93 -1.84
N PRO A 141 -2.12 2.05 -2.88
CA PRO A 141 -2.57 3.34 -3.37
C PRO A 141 -3.50 4.04 -2.37
N LEU A 142 -3.26 5.33 -2.08
CA LEU A 142 -4.07 6.12 -1.14
C LEU A 142 -5.51 6.33 -1.61
N LYS A 143 -5.67 6.66 -2.90
CA LYS A 143 -6.97 6.64 -3.56
C LYS A 143 -7.19 5.24 -4.10
N LYS A 144 -8.43 4.76 -4.12
CA LYS A 144 -8.75 3.72 -5.10
C LYS A 144 -8.37 4.33 -6.46
N MET A 145 -7.64 3.61 -7.30
CA MET A 145 -7.61 4.00 -8.71
C MET A 145 -9.04 3.80 -9.18
N ASP A 146 -9.88 4.82 -9.02
CA ASP A 146 -10.98 5.01 -9.93
C ASP A 146 -10.31 5.03 -11.30
N ASP A 147 -10.80 4.23 -12.25
CA ASP A 147 -10.51 4.43 -13.65
C ASP A 147 -10.64 5.93 -13.89
N ALA A 148 -9.51 6.62 -14.01
CA ALA A 148 -9.50 8.01 -14.36
C ALA A 148 -9.90 8.04 -15.83
N GLU A 149 -11.22 7.98 -16.02
CA GLU A 149 -12.03 8.64 -17.03
C GLU A 149 -11.11 9.47 -17.92
N ILE A 150 -10.83 8.94 -19.12
CA ILE A 150 -10.22 9.71 -20.18
C ILE A 150 -11.13 10.93 -20.33
N ALA A 151 -10.68 12.08 -19.82
CA ALA A 151 -11.43 13.32 -19.98
C ALA A 151 -11.74 13.45 -21.48
N PRO A 152 -13.01 13.66 -21.89
CA PRO A 152 -13.32 13.79 -23.29
C PRO A 152 -12.40 14.87 -23.87
N PRO A 153 -11.82 14.65 -25.06
CA PRO A 153 -10.88 15.59 -25.65
C PRO A 153 -11.51 16.99 -25.65
N PRO A 154 -10.72 18.05 -25.37
CA PRO A 154 -11.25 19.40 -25.33
C PRO A 154 -12.01 19.69 -26.63
N PRO A 155 -13.17 20.37 -26.57
CA PRO A 155 -13.93 20.69 -27.77
C PRO A 155 -13.04 21.47 -28.74
N PRO A 156 -13.18 21.22 -30.06
CA PRO A 156 -12.38 21.91 -31.05
C PRO A 156 -12.57 23.43 -30.88
N PRO A 157 -11.49 24.23 -31.03
CA PRO A 157 -11.59 25.67 -30.90
C PRO A 157 -12.61 26.23 -31.90
N PRO A 158 -13.39 27.26 -31.51
CA PRO A 158 -14.38 27.88 -32.39
C PRO A 158 -13.70 28.39 -33.67
N ALA A 159 -14.31 28.09 -34.82
CA ALA A 159 -13.81 28.55 -36.11
C ALA A 159 -13.73 30.07 -36.12
N ILE A 160 -12.53 30.61 -36.31
CA ILE A 160 -12.33 32.04 -36.57
C ILE A 160 -12.97 32.33 -37.93
N PRO A 161 -13.95 33.24 -38.05
CA PRO A 161 -14.45 33.65 -39.34
C PRO A 161 -13.30 34.27 -40.12
N LEU A 162 -12.97 33.69 -41.28
CA LEU A 162 -12.17 34.35 -42.30
C LEU A 162 -12.94 35.62 -42.70
N VAL A 163 -12.50 36.76 -42.20
CA VAL A 163 -12.94 38.05 -42.72
C VAL A 163 -12.23 38.21 -44.06
N GLU A 164 -12.90 37.85 -45.15
CA GLU A 164 -12.53 38.32 -46.48
C GLU A 164 -12.88 39.82 -46.57
N SER A 165 -11.85 40.67 -46.61
CA SER A 165 -11.87 42.01 -47.22
C SER A 165 -10.44 42.48 -47.46
#